data_AF-A0A9E5RK52-F1
#
_entry.id   AF-A0A9E5RK52-F1
#
_cell.length_a   1.000
_cell.length_b   1.000
_cell.length_c   1.000
_cell.angle_alpha   90.00
_cell.angle_beta   90.00
_cell.angle_gamma   90.00
#
_symmetry.space_group_name_H-M   'P 1'
#
loop_
_entity.id
_entity.type
_entity.pdbx_description
1 polymer ?
#
loop_
_entity_poly.entity_id
_entity_poly.type
_entity_poly.pdbx_seq_one_letter_code
_entity_poly.pdbx_strand_id
1 'polypeptide(L)'
;MLNLERILQNDRLLRAMTGNRKAFEELLPSFSEAYRQSQNKPEVERKRAPGGARKATLRTSCDKLFYILLYCKCYPTFDLMSVLFGFDRSCAWDWVHGLLPVLE
;
A
#
# COMPACT_ATOMS: atom_id res chain seq x y z
N MET A 1 -10.39 5.41 -8.97
CA MET A 1 -9.57 4.42 -8.22
C MET A 1 -9.64 3.09 -8.94
N LEU A 2 -8.51 2.44 -9.16
CA LEU A 2 -8.43 1.06 -9.64
C LEU A 2 -9.38 0.16 -8.83
N ASN A 3 -10.07 -0.74 -9.51
CA ASN A 3 -10.88 -1.75 -8.84
C ASN A 3 -9.95 -2.87 -8.35
N LEU A 4 -9.49 -2.74 -7.11
CA LEU A 4 -8.58 -3.69 -6.47
C LEU A 4 -9.22 -5.07 -6.28
N GLU A 5 -10.51 -5.12 -5.92
CA GLU A 5 -11.25 -6.38 -5.78
C GLU A 5 -11.21 -7.21 -7.07
N ARG A 6 -11.45 -6.55 -8.22
CA ARG A 6 -11.37 -7.20 -9.54
C ARG A 6 -9.96 -7.70 -9.85
N ILE A 7 -8.92 -6.97 -9.45
CA ILE A 7 -7.52 -7.35 -9.70
C ILE A 7 -7.13 -8.54 -8.81
N LEU A 8 -7.51 -8.52 -7.54
CA LEU A 8 -7.20 -9.58 -6.57
C LEU A 8 -7.88 -10.91 -6.92
N GLN A 9 -9.09 -10.87 -7.49
CA GLN A 9 -9.79 -12.06 -7.95
C GLN A 9 -9.20 -12.66 -9.24
N ASN A 10 -8.53 -11.85 -10.07
CA ASN A 10 -8.01 -12.28 -11.36
C ASN A 10 -6.50 -12.58 -11.28
N ASP A 11 -6.15 -13.88 -11.32
CA ASP A 11 -4.76 -14.35 -11.24
C ASP A 11 -3.83 -13.67 -12.25
N ARG A 12 -4.27 -13.57 -13.52
CA ARG A 12 -3.48 -12.96 -14.59
C ARG A 12 -3.19 -11.49 -14.30
N LEU A 13 -4.19 -10.73 -13.84
CA LEU A 13 -4.02 -9.31 -13.53
C LEU A 13 -3.13 -9.10 -12.32
N LEU A 14 -3.35 -9.87 -11.24
CA LEU A 14 -2.53 -9.79 -10.03
C LEU A 14 -1.06 -10.06 -10.37
N ARG A 15 -0.76 -11.15 -11.08
CA ARG A 15 0.60 -11.47 -11.53
C ARG A 15 1.19 -10.39 -12.45
N ALA A 16 0.40 -9.86 -13.38
CA ALA A 16 0.86 -8.78 -14.25
C ALA A 16 1.25 -7.52 -13.45
N MET A 17 0.54 -7.20 -12.37
CA MET A 17 0.75 -5.97 -11.59
C MET A 17 1.72 -6.10 -10.42
N THR A 18 1.84 -7.27 -9.78
CA THR A 18 2.71 -7.48 -8.61
C THR A 18 3.82 -8.51 -8.84
N GLY A 19 3.73 -9.33 -9.89
CA GLY A 19 4.73 -10.37 -10.22
C GLY A 19 4.18 -11.78 -10.05
N ASN A 20 3.98 -12.22 -8.80
CA ASN A 20 3.57 -13.58 -8.46
C ASN A 20 2.46 -13.59 -7.40
N ARG A 21 1.40 -14.36 -7.64
CA ARG A 21 0.28 -14.53 -6.72
C ARG A 21 0.66 -15.27 -5.43
N LYS A 22 1.41 -16.38 -5.52
CA LYS A 22 1.78 -17.16 -4.34
C LYS A 22 2.64 -16.35 -3.37
N ALA A 23 3.67 -15.70 -3.91
CA ALA A 23 4.54 -14.82 -3.13
C ALA A 23 3.76 -13.65 -2.51
N PHE A 24 2.75 -13.11 -3.21
CA PHE A 24 1.88 -12.07 -2.66
C PHE A 24 1.07 -12.57 -1.45
N GLU A 25 0.46 -13.75 -1.58
CA GLU A 25 -0.35 -14.36 -0.51
C GLU A 25 0.51 -14.77 0.69
N GLU A 26 1.72 -15.29 0.46
CA GLU A 26 2.69 -15.64 1.51
C GLU A 26 3.28 -14.43 2.23
N LEU A 27 3.46 -13.30 1.52
CA LEU A 27 4.02 -12.07 2.08
C LEU A 27 2.99 -11.28 2.89
N LEU A 28 1.70 -11.41 2.58
CA LEU A 28 0.62 -10.62 3.17
C LEU A 28 0.55 -10.71 4.72
N PRO A 29 0.65 -11.88 5.36
CA PRO A 29 0.63 -11.99 6.82
C PRO A 29 1.81 -11.25 7.46
N SER A 30 3.04 -11.54 7.01
CA SER A 30 4.27 -10.93 7.53
C SER A 30 4.27 -9.41 7.35
N PHE A 31 3.84 -8.93 6.18
CA PHE A 31 3.70 -7.50 5.91
C PHE A 31 2.64 -6.85 6.81
N SER A 32 1.51 -7.52 7.03
CA SER A 32 0.45 -6.97 7.88
C SER A 32 0.90 -6.85 9.34
N GLU A 33 1.70 -7.80 9.83
CA GLU A 33 2.31 -7.74 11.16
C GLU A 33 3.35 -6.62 11.27
N ALA A 34 4.27 -6.54 10.31
CA ALA A 34 5.28 -5.48 10.25
C ALA A 34 4.64 -4.08 10.18
N TYR A 35 3.61 -3.92 9.36
CA TYR A 35 2.85 -2.67 9.26
C TYR A 35 2.16 -2.31 10.58
N ARG A 36 1.58 -3.29 11.29
CA ARG A 36 0.97 -3.05 12.59
C ARG A 36 2.02 -2.61 13.62
N GLN A 37 3.21 -3.18 13.58
CA GLN A 37 4.31 -2.79 14.47
C GLN A 37 4.81 -1.38 14.16
N SER A 38 4.90 -0.98 12.89
CA SER A 38 5.32 0.38 12.51
C SER A 38 4.34 1.45 12.97
N GLN A 39 3.04 1.15 13.02
CA GLN A 39 2.04 2.08 13.58
C GLN A 39 2.16 2.28 15.10
N ASN A 40 2.74 1.32 15.83
CA ASN A 40 2.89 1.37 17.29
C ASN A 40 4.16 2.08 17.75
N LYS A 41 5.09 2.40 16.84
CA LYS A 41 6.32 3.15 17.12
C LYS A 41 6.29 4.51 16.41
N PRO A 42 5.42 5.45 16.83
CA PRO A 42 5.48 6.79 16.26
C PRO A 42 6.81 7.45 16.68
N GLU A 43 7.60 7.84 15.68
CA GLU A 43 8.87 8.56 15.87
C GLU A 43 8.66 9.98 16.47
N VAL A 44 7.42 10.49 16.38
CA VAL A 44 7.01 11.80 16.89
C VAL A 44 5.69 11.66 17.65
N GLU A 45 5.58 12.31 18.82
CA GLU A 45 4.35 12.40 19.60
C GLU A 45 3.18 12.91 18.71
N ARG A 46 2.19 12.04 18.48
CA ARG A 46 1.02 12.39 17.68
C ARG A 46 0.14 13.39 18.44
N LYS A 47 -0.03 14.59 17.87
CA LYS A 47 -0.99 15.61 18.38
C LYS A 47 -2.47 15.23 18.20
N ARG A 48 -2.79 14.23 17.38
CA ARG A 48 -4.16 13.79 17.07
C ARG A 48 -4.37 12.36 17.54
N ALA A 49 -5.57 12.07 18.05
CA ALA A 49 -5.98 10.72 18.40
C ALA A 49 -5.84 9.76 17.20
N PRO A 50 -5.49 8.47 17.43
CA PRO A 50 -5.45 7.47 16.37
C PRO A 50 -6.82 7.39 15.67
N GLY A 51 -6.82 7.59 14.35
CA GLY A 51 -8.04 7.60 13.54
C GLY A 51 -8.69 8.98 13.31
N GLY A 52 -8.16 10.06 13.89
CA GLY A 52 -8.70 11.42 13.70
C GLY A 52 -8.33 12.11 12.38
N ALA A 53 -7.64 11.41 11.47
CA ALA A 53 -7.30 11.90 10.14
C ALA A 53 -8.36 11.49 9.10
N ARG A 54 -8.28 12.08 7.90
CA ARG A 54 -9.09 11.65 6.75
C ARG A 54 -8.94 10.13 6.57
N LYS A 55 -10.07 9.43 6.36
CA LYS A 55 -10.07 7.98 6.10
C LYS A 55 -9.09 7.66 4.99
N ALA A 56 -8.16 6.75 5.27
CA ALA A 56 -7.15 6.31 4.32
C ALA A 56 -7.81 5.74 3.05
N THR A 57 -7.30 6.12 1.88
CA THR A 57 -7.73 5.54 0.60
C THR A 57 -7.35 4.06 0.50
N LEU A 58 -6.15 3.70 0.99
CA LEU A 58 -5.70 2.32 1.16
C LEU A 58 -6.13 1.81 2.55
N ARG A 59 -7.21 1.03 2.59
CA ARG A 59 -7.84 0.64 3.86
C ARG A 59 -7.24 -0.63 4.42
N THR A 60 -7.09 -1.65 3.58
CA THR A 60 -6.64 -2.97 4.01
C THR A 60 -5.12 -3.10 3.89
N SER A 61 -4.52 -4.04 4.64
CA SER A 61 -3.11 -4.42 4.45
C SER A 61 -2.85 -4.94 3.04
N CYS A 62 -3.86 -5.58 2.43
CA CYS A 62 -3.81 -6.07 1.06
C CYS A 62 -3.68 -4.93 0.04
N ASP A 63 -4.48 -3.87 0.18
CA ASP A 63 -4.41 -2.69 -0.71
C ASP A 63 -3.04 -2.01 -0.60
N LYS A 64 -2.50 -1.92 0.62
CA LYS A 64 -1.18 -1.33 0.89
C LYS A 64 -0.06 -2.16 0.29
N LEU A 65 -0.11 -3.48 0.46
CA LEU A 65 0.87 -4.38 -0.13
C LEU A 65 0.82 -4.32 -1.66
N PHE A 66 -0.37 -4.33 -2.24
CA PHE A 66 -0.55 -4.18 -3.69
C PHE A 66 0.02 -2.85 -4.20
N TYR A 67 -0.26 -1.75 -3.49
CA TYR A 67 0.24 -0.42 -3.84
C TYR A 67 1.78 -0.38 -3.90
N ILE A 68 2.46 -0.86 -2.86
CA ILE A 68 3.92 -0.79 -2.80
C ILE A 68 4.56 -1.75 -3.80
N LEU A 69 4.00 -2.95 -4.01
CA LEU A 69 4.53 -3.89 -5.00
C LEU A 69 4.34 -3.39 -6.43
N LEU A 70 3.22 -2.73 -6.74
CA LEU A 70 3.04 -2.07 -8.03
C LEU A 70 4.09 -0.98 -8.24
N TYR A 71 4.43 -0.24 -7.17
CA TYR A 71 5.50 0.75 -7.21
C TYR A 71 6.87 0.11 -7.48
N CYS A 72 7.24 -0.94 -6.75
CA CYS A 72 8.50 -1.66 -6.94
C CYS A 72 8.60 -2.30 -8.34
N LYS A 73 7.48 -2.79 -8.89
CA LYS A 73 7.47 -3.48 -10.19
C LYS A 73 7.57 -2.52 -11.37
N CYS A 74 6.73 -1.49 -11.38
CA CYS A 74 6.54 -0.61 -12.54
C CYS A 74 7.22 0.75 -12.38
N TYR A 75 7.69 1.07 -11.18
CA TYR A 75 8.24 2.38 -10.80
C TYR A 75 7.44 3.58 -11.38
N PRO A 76 6.10 3.59 -11.26
CA PRO A 76 5.26 4.65 -11.79
C PRO A 76 5.55 5.97 -11.06
N THR A 77 5.34 7.08 -11.75
CA THR A 77 5.43 8.41 -11.13
C THR A 77 4.35 8.59 -10.07
N PHE A 78 4.61 9.46 -9.08
CA PHE A 78 3.63 9.77 -8.03
C PHE A 78 2.34 10.39 -8.59
N ASP A 79 2.44 11.14 -9.68
CA ASP A 79 1.28 11.69 -10.38
C ASP A 79 0.42 10.58 -11.01
N LEU A 80 1.05 9.57 -11.62
CA LEU A 80 0.33 8.41 -12.14
C LEU A 80 -0.30 7.59 -11.00
N MET A 81 0.42 7.39 -9.90
CA MET A 81 -0.13 6.70 -8.72
C MET A 81 -1.32 7.44 -8.11
N SER A 82 -1.24 8.77 -8.03
CA SER A 82 -2.34 9.65 -7.64
C SER A 82 -3.59 9.41 -8.50
N VAL A 83 -3.43 9.36 -9.83
CA VAL A 83 -4.53 9.08 -10.77
C VAL A 83 -5.10 7.67 -10.60
N LEU A 84 -4.22 6.66 -10.48
CA LEU A 84 -4.62 5.26 -10.37
C LEU A 84 -5.41 4.99 -9.08
N PHE A 85 -4.97 5.54 -7.96
CA PHE A 85 -5.55 5.28 -6.64
C PHE A 85 -6.53 6.35 -6.16
N GLY A 86 -6.60 7.51 -6.83
CA GLY A 86 -7.55 8.57 -6.52
C GLY A 86 -7.22 9.36 -5.25
N PHE A 87 -5.93 9.62 -5.00
CA PHE A 87 -5.46 10.50 -3.93
C PHE A 87 -4.48 11.54 -4.47
N ASP A 88 -4.14 12.55 -3.66
CA ASP A 88 -3.18 13.58 -4.07
C ASP A 88 -1.75 13.03 -4.24
N ARG A 89 -0.93 13.69 -5.07
CA ARG A 89 0.48 13.32 -5.29
C ARG A 89 1.27 13.26 -3.98
N SER A 90 1.06 14.19 -3.06
CA SER A 90 1.74 14.18 -1.76
C SER A 90 1.39 12.92 -0.97
N CYS A 91 0.12 12.49 -1.00
CA CYS A 91 -0.28 11.23 -0.37
C CYS A 91 0.39 10.02 -1.05
N ALA A 92 0.58 10.05 -2.36
CA ALA A 92 1.28 8.98 -3.08
C ALA A 92 2.72 8.79 -2.55
N TRP A 93 3.41 9.92 -2.39
CA TRP A 93 4.76 9.98 -1.84
C TRP A 93 4.80 9.49 -0.38
N ASP A 94 3.88 9.99 0.47
CA ASP A 94 3.76 9.57 1.88
C ASP A 94 3.56 8.06 2.00
N TRP A 95 2.70 7.47 1.15
CA TRP A 95 2.46 6.03 1.16
C TRP A 95 3.68 5.24 0.74
N VAL A 96 4.43 5.67 -0.29
CA VAL A 96 5.65 4.96 -0.71
C VAL A 96 6.69 5.03 0.41
N HIS A 97 6.98 6.21 0.94
CA HIS A 97 7.97 6.37 2.00
C HIS A 97 7.58 5.69 3.31
N GLY A 98 6.28 5.57 3.61
CA GLY A 98 5.80 4.87 4.79
C GLY A 98 5.70 3.35 4.64
N LEU A 99 5.50 2.84 3.42
CA LEU A 99 5.32 1.40 3.17
C LEU A 99 6.61 0.71 2.71
N LEU A 100 7.54 1.42 2.07
CA LEU A 100 8.80 0.85 1.60
C LEU A 100 9.63 0.27 2.77
N PRO A 101 9.82 0.97 3.91
CA PRO A 101 10.56 0.41 5.05
C PRO A 101 9.84 -0.73 5.79
N VAL A 102 8.56 -0.94 5.50
CA VAL A 102 7.78 -2.07 6.04
C VAL A 102 7.96 -3.32 5.18
N LEU A 103 8.38 -3.14 3.93
CA LEU A 103 8.61 -4.21 2.97
C LEU A 103 10.05 -4.74 3.03
N GLU A 104 11.02 -3.88 3.38
CA GLU A 104 12.44 -4.23 3.61
C GLU A 104 12.66 -4.96 4.94
#